data_AF-A0A239E530-F1
#
_entry.id   AF-A0A239E530-F1
#
_cell.length_a   1.000
_cell.length_b   1.000
_cell.length_c   1.000
_cell.angle_alpha   90.00
_cell.angle_beta   90.00
_cell.angle_gamma   90.00
#
_symmetry.space_group_name_H-M   'P 1'
#
loop_
_entity.id
_entity.type
_entity.pdbx_description
1 polymer ?
#
loop_
_entity_poly.entity_id
_entity_poly.type
_entity_poly.pdbx_seq_one_letter_code
_entity_poly.pdbx_strand_id
1 'polypeptide(L)'
;MQPSLVTSGSSAAATRTCGTCTMCCKVYRIDDLAKPAGKWCKHCAIAQGCKIYDSRPQQCRAFDCVWIQDDEMPESWKPENSKIVFSVYPTTGFIYGQVDPGTPFAWQKEPIHSGLIAWSEKLLAERRHLLIFVGGNATLIMPTGPVPIGPMSPADGFIIRETFTAKGKDYIATRVPSGR
;
A
#
# COMPACT_ATOMS: atom_id res chain seq x y z
N MET A 1 -39.20 -15.41 0.18
CA MET A 1 -38.55 -16.55 -0.52
C MET A 1 -38.12 -16.08 -1.91
N GLN A 2 -36.89 -15.58 -2.02
CA GLN A 2 -36.11 -15.45 -3.26
C GLN A 2 -34.63 -15.63 -2.87
N PRO A 3 -33.82 -16.37 -3.65
CA PRO A 3 -32.45 -16.71 -3.27
C PRO A 3 -31.47 -15.63 -3.71
N SER A 4 -30.66 -15.13 -2.77
CA SER A 4 -29.52 -14.26 -3.07
C SER A 4 -28.42 -15.08 -3.74
N LEU A 5 -28.12 -14.75 -4.99
CA LEU A 5 -26.95 -15.21 -5.72
C LEU A 5 -25.70 -14.62 -5.06
N VAL A 6 -24.93 -15.47 -4.38
CA VAL A 6 -23.54 -15.19 -3.99
C VAL A 6 -22.65 -15.47 -5.19
N THR A 7 -22.15 -14.42 -5.85
CA THR A 7 -21.05 -14.56 -6.80
C THR A 7 -19.75 -14.68 -6.00
N SER A 8 -19.28 -15.90 -5.83
CA SER A 8 -17.95 -16.21 -5.32
C SER A 8 -16.87 -15.69 -6.27
N GLY A 9 -16.16 -14.63 -5.85
CA GLY A 9 -14.86 -14.29 -6.43
C GLY A 9 -13.84 -15.35 -6.00
N SER A 10 -13.28 -16.06 -6.97
CA SER A 10 -12.26 -17.09 -6.77
C SER A 10 -10.99 -16.47 -6.19
N SER A 11 -10.73 -16.66 -4.89
CA SER A 11 -9.39 -16.55 -4.33
C SER A 11 -8.64 -17.81 -4.72
N ALA A 12 -7.82 -17.73 -5.77
CA ALA A 12 -6.70 -18.65 -5.88
C ALA A 12 -5.86 -18.45 -4.61
N ALA A 13 -5.59 -19.53 -3.87
CA ALA A 13 -4.73 -19.46 -2.71
C ALA A 13 -3.35 -18.96 -3.17
N ALA A 14 -2.91 -17.82 -2.63
CA ALA A 14 -1.60 -17.25 -2.88
C ALA A 14 -0.51 -18.33 -2.81
N THR A 15 0.23 -18.54 -3.90
CA THR A 15 1.33 -19.53 -3.93
C THR A 15 2.58 -19.01 -3.21
N ARG A 16 2.67 -17.70 -3.03
CA ARG A 16 3.80 -17.03 -2.39
C ARG A 16 3.76 -17.12 -0.87
N THR A 17 4.95 -17.16 -0.28
CA THR A 17 5.16 -17.03 1.16
C THR A 17 6.10 -15.89 1.45
N CYS A 18 6.12 -15.40 2.70
CA CYS A 18 7.02 -14.32 3.10
C CYS A 18 8.50 -14.70 2.88
N GLY A 19 8.87 -15.97 3.05
CA GLY A 19 10.26 -16.41 3.09
C GLY A 19 11.06 -15.61 4.14
N THR A 20 12.12 -14.95 3.71
CA THR A 20 12.93 -14.05 4.55
C THR A 20 12.30 -12.66 4.76
N CYS A 21 11.26 -12.28 4.02
CA CYS A 21 10.76 -10.90 4.08
C CYS A 21 10.07 -10.61 5.42
N THR A 22 10.52 -9.53 6.08
CA THR A 22 9.93 -9.05 7.36
C THR A 22 9.48 -7.59 7.33
N MET A 23 9.36 -6.97 6.15
CA MET A 23 9.17 -5.51 6.02
C MET A 23 7.88 -4.96 6.65
N CYS A 24 6.81 -5.75 6.73
CA CYS A 24 5.58 -5.35 7.43
C CYS A 24 5.83 -5.01 8.92
N CYS A 25 6.82 -5.66 9.56
CA CYS A 25 7.22 -5.38 10.94
C CYS A 25 7.93 -4.03 11.11
N LYS A 26 8.39 -3.40 10.02
CA LYS A 26 9.06 -2.11 10.03
C LYS A 26 8.12 -0.97 9.71
N VAL A 27 7.44 -1.03 8.56
CA VAL A 27 6.81 0.15 7.96
C VAL A 27 5.55 0.63 8.70
N TYR A 28 4.74 -0.28 9.25
CA TYR A 28 3.49 0.08 9.93
C TYR A 28 3.68 0.48 11.39
N ARG A 29 2.82 1.36 11.91
CA ARG A 29 2.64 1.58 13.34
C ARG A 29 1.83 0.41 13.92
N ILE A 30 2.19 -0.09 15.10
CA ILE A 30 1.42 -1.10 15.85
C ILE A 30 1.14 -0.59 17.26
N ASP A 31 -0.12 -0.22 17.51
CA ASP A 31 -0.51 0.48 18.75
C ASP A 31 -0.41 -0.40 19.99
N ASP A 32 -0.90 -1.64 19.90
CA ASP A 32 -0.83 -2.63 20.98
C ASP A 32 0.60 -2.93 21.46
N LEU A 33 1.60 -2.61 20.64
CA LEU A 33 3.02 -2.80 20.95
C LEU A 33 3.77 -1.48 21.19
N ALA A 34 3.06 -0.34 21.20
CA ALA A 34 3.64 1.01 21.18
C ALA A 34 4.75 1.17 20.11
N LYS A 35 4.60 0.49 18.96
CA LYS A 35 5.60 0.48 17.89
C LYS A 35 5.32 1.61 16.90
N PRO A 36 6.19 2.61 16.76
CA PRO A 36 6.02 3.63 15.73
C PRO A 36 6.21 3.04 14.32
N ALA A 37 5.59 3.70 13.33
CA ALA A 37 5.81 3.43 11.91
C ALA A 37 7.28 3.67 11.52
N GLY A 38 7.79 2.93 10.54
CA GLY A 38 9.17 3.05 10.05
C GLY A 38 10.28 2.55 10.97
N LYS A 39 9.96 2.00 12.16
CA LYS A 39 10.93 1.39 13.09
C LYS A 39 10.72 -0.11 13.18
N TRP A 40 11.80 -0.88 13.34
CA TRP A 40 11.68 -2.32 13.51
C TRP A 40 10.92 -2.70 14.79
N CYS A 41 10.01 -3.67 14.68
CA CYS A 41 9.35 -4.24 15.84
C CYS A 41 10.35 -4.98 16.72
N LYS A 42 10.28 -4.80 18.04
CA LYS A 42 11.11 -5.53 19.01
C LYS A 42 10.96 -7.05 18.93
N HIS A 43 9.82 -7.53 18.44
CA HIS A 43 9.53 -8.95 18.25
C HIS A 43 9.91 -9.48 16.86
N CYS A 44 10.40 -8.64 15.96
CA CYS A 44 10.89 -9.08 14.66
C CYS A 44 12.27 -9.73 14.82
N ALA A 45 12.41 -10.97 14.37
CA ALA A 45 13.70 -11.52 13.98
C ALA A 45 13.88 -11.18 12.50
N ILE A 46 14.66 -10.13 12.20
CA ILE A 46 14.84 -9.65 10.83
C ILE A 46 15.35 -10.81 9.96
N ALA A 47 14.77 -10.93 8.76
CA ALA A 47 15.02 -12.02 7.82
C ALA A 47 14.50 -13.42 8.23
N GLN A 48 13.87 -13.56 9.41
CA GLN A 48 13.45 -14.85 9.97
C GLN A 48 11.97 -14.89 10.38
N GLY A 49 11.33 -13.73 10.60
CA GLY A 49 9.91 -13.62 10.92
C GLY A 49 9.59 -13.02 12.28
N CYS A 50 8.36 -13.21 12.75
CA CYS A 50 7.90 -12.69 14.03
C CYS A 50 8.13 -13.71 15.15
N LYS A 51 8.83 -13.32 16.22
CA LYS A 51 9.10 -14.17 17.40
C LYS A 51 7.84 -14.49 18.21
N ILE A 52 6.76 -13.74 18.01
CA ILE A 52 5.47 -13.93 18.68
C ILE A 52 4.36 -14.18 17.66
N TYR A 53 4.66 -14.87 16.55
CA TYR A 53 3.72 -15.01 15.42
C TYR A 53 2.34 -15.47 15.87
N ASP A 54 2.24 -16.51 16.70
CA ASP A 54 0.96 -17.08 17.13
C ASP A 54 0.20 -16.20 18.11
N SER A 55 0.87 -15.30 18.83
CA SER A 55 0.29 -14.34 19.78
C SER A 55 0.34 -12.90 19.29
N ARG A 56 0.57 -12.68 17.97
CA ARG A 56 0.66 -11.35 17.38
C ARG A 56 -0.63 -10.54 17.59
N PRO A 57 -0.54 -9.20 17.72
CA PRO A 57 -1.71 -8.33 17.86
C PRO A 57 -2.68 -8.43 16.69
N GLN A 58 -3.94 -8.04 16.90
CA GLN A 58 -4.99 -8.15 15.87
C GLN A 58 -4.63 -7.40 14.59
N GLN A 59 -4.00 -6.22 14.69
CA GLN A 59 -3.55 -5.47 13.52
C GLN A 59 -2.55 -6.25 12.65
N CYS A 60 -1.63 -7.00 13.25
CA CYS A 60 -0.69 -7.86 12.54
C CYS A 60 -1.36 -9.11 11.94
N ARG A 61 -2.49 -9.57 12.49
CA ARG A 61 -3.28 -10.70 11.95
C ARG A 61 -4.13 -10.27 10.76
N ALA A 62 -4.71 -9.08 10.85
CA ALA A 62 -5.58 -8.52 9.82
C ALA A 62 -4.82 -7.97 8.61
N PHE A 63 -3.51 -7.76 8.74
CA PHE A 63 -2.67 -7.31 7.63
C PHE A 63 -2.55 -8.40 6.55
N ASP A 64 -2.79 -8.00 5.32
CA ASP A 64 -2.60 -8.82 4.12
C ASP A 64 -1.70 -8.10 3.12
N CYS A 65 -0.68 -8.81 2.61
CA CYS A 65 0.34 -8.24 1.74
C CYS A 65 -0.04 -8.48 0.28
N VAL A 66 -0.22 -7.40 -0.49
CA VAL A 66 -0.62 -7.51 -1.90
C VAL A 66 0.36 -8.34 -2.72
N TRP A 67 1.67 -8.25 -2.46
CA TRP A 67 2.66 -9.06 -3.18
C TRP A 67 2.51 -10.58 -2.96
N ILE A 68 2.02 -10.98 -1.78
CA ILE A 68 1.71 -12.39 -1.49
C ILE A 68 0.45 -12.79 -2.26
N GLN A 69 -0.57 -11.93 -2.28
CA GLN A 69 -1.87 -12.21 -2.90
C GLN A 69 -1.85 -12.17 -4.44
N ASP A 70 -0.93 -11.42 -5.02
CA ASP A 70 -0.84 -11.19 -6.46
C ASP A 70 0.39 -11.87 -7.06
N ASP A 71 0.18 -13.07 -7.60
CA ASP A 71 1.23 -13.88 -8.23
C ASP A 71 1.75 -13.26 -9.55
N GLU A 72 1.05 -12.29 -10.15
CA GLU A 72 1.51 -11.57 -11.34
C GLU A 72 2.46 -10.41 -10.99
N MET A 73 2.43 -9.94 -9.74
CA MET A 73 3.31 -8.84 -9.31
C MET A 73 4.79 -9.28 -9.34
N PRO A 74 5.72 -8.52 -9.95
CA PRO A 74 7.10 -8.98 -10.14
C PRO A 74 7.86 -9.26 -8.82
N GLU A 75 8.85 -10.15 -8.85
CA GLU A 75 9.72 -10.44 -7.69
C GLU A 75 10.49 -9.20 -7.20
N SER A 76 10.83 -8.28 -8.10
CA SER A 76 11.47 -7.00 -7.73
C SER A 76 10.59 -6.12 -6.85
N TRP A 77 9.28 -6.38 -6.82
CA TRP A 77 8.32 -5.67 -5.97
C TRP A 77 8.17 -6.30 -4.59
N LYS A 78 8.72 -7.52 -4.37
CA LYS A 78 8.74 -8.15 -3.05
C LYS A 78 9.28 -7.15 -2.04
N PRO A 79 8.62 -6.95 -0.88
CA PRO A 79 8.95 -5.80 -0.04
C PRO A 79 10.40 -5.74 0.44
N GLU A 80 11.06 -6.88 0.63
CA GLU A 80 12.48 -6.91 0.99
C GLU A 80 13.41 -6.38 -0.13
N ASN A 81 12.97 -6.43 -1.38
CA ASN A 81 13.67 -5.90 -2.55
C ASN A 81 13.28 -4.43 -2.81
N SER A 82 11.98 -4.16 -2.93
CA SER A 82 11.46 -2.84 -3.29
C SER A 82 11.53 -1.81 -2.16
N LYS A 83 11.58 -2.28 -0.91
CA LYS A 83 11.41 -1.48 0.32
C LYS A 83 10.03 -0.81 0.43
N ILE A 84 9.03 -1.38 -0.24
CA ILE A 84 7.64 -0.92 -0.22
C ILE A 84 6.74 -2.08 0.15
N VAL A 85 5.83 -1.87 1.11
CA VAL A 85 4.81 -2.85 1.46
C VAL A 85 3.46 -2.36 0.95
N PHE A 86 2.83 -3.11 0.06
CA PHE A 86 1.51 -2.80 -0.47
C PHE A 86 0.42 -3.55 0.31
N SER A 87 -0.67 -2.83 0.61
CA SER A 87 -1.89 -3.35 1.25
C SER A 87 -3.12 -2.73 0.60
N VAL A 88 -4.24 -3.46 0.61
CA VAL A 88 -5.55 -2.92 0.24
C VAL A 88 -6.19 -2.26 1.46
N TYR A 89 -6.65 -1.02 1.34
CA TYR A 89 -7.44 -0.38 2.38
C TYR A 89 -8.88 -0.93 2.36
N PRO A 90 -9.38 -1.56 3.44
CA PRO A 90 -10.61 -2.37 3.38
C PRO A 90 -11.86 -1.61 2.92
N THR A 91 -12.01 -0.35 3.33
CA THR A 91 -13.24 0.41 3.07
C THR A 91 -13.34 0.93 1.63
N THR A 92 -12.21 1.34 1.04
CA THR A 92 -12.19 2.00 -0.27
C THR A 92 -11.65 1.10 -1.39
N GLY A 93 -11.00 -0.01 -1.04
CA GLY A 93 -10.25 -0.83 -1.98
C GLY A 93 -8.95 -0.17 -2.48
N PHE A 94 -8.59 1.02 -1.98
CA PHE A 94 -7.37 1.70 -2.45
C PHE A 94 -6.12 0.89 -2.11
N ILE A 95 -5.12 0.97 -2.98
CA ILE A 95 -3.81 0.39 -2.70
C ILE A 95 -2.96 1.42 -1.98
N TYR A 96 -2.45 1.06 -0.81
CA TYR A 96 -1.46 1.85 -0.08
C TYR A 96 -0.11 1.17 -0.14
N GLY A 97 0.90 1.85 -0.68
CA GLY A 97 2.30 1.45 -0.62
C GLY A 97 3.03 2.19 0.47
N GLN A 98 3.39 1.49 1.54
CA GLN A 98 4.20 2.04 2.64
C GLN A 98 5.68 1.86 2.36
N VAL A 99 6.37 2.96 2.09
CA VAL A 99 7.81 2.98 1.81
C VAL A 99 8.58 3.01 3.12
N ASP A 100 9.63 2.21 3.21
CA ASP A 100 10.61 2.31 4.30
C ASP A 100 11.23 3.71 4.36
N PRO A 101 11.08 4.46 5.47
CA PRO A 101 11.68 5.77 5.60
C PRO A 101 13.22 5.77 5.56
N GLY A 102 13.86 4.62 5.74
CA GLY A 102 15.32 4.46 5.51
C GLY A 102 15.73 4.54 4.03
N THR A 103 14.77 4.39 3.11
CA THR A 103 14.97 4.46 1.66
C THR A 103 13.81 5.23 1.01
N PRO A 104 13.63 6.53 1.32
CA PRO A 104 12.42 7.28 1.00
C PRO A 104 12.17 7.45 -0.51
N PHE A 105 13.21 7.31 -1.33
CA PHE A 105 13.15 7.43 -2.79
C PHE A 105 13.11 6.08 -3.51
N ALA A 106 12.98 4.94 -2.79
CA ALA A 106 13.00 3.62 -3.43
C ALA A 106 11.88 3.45 -4.48
N TRP A 107 10.71 4.03 -4.23
CA TRP A 107 9.55 4.00 -5.13
C TRP A 107 9.74 4.82 -6.43
N GLN A 108 10.74 5.70 -6.49
CA GLN A 108 11.04 6.51 -7.67
C GLN A 108 12.07 5.85 -8.59
N LYS A 109 12.63 4.71 -8.18
CA LYS A 109 13.62 3.98 -8.99
C LYS A 109 12.93 3.05 -9.97
N GLU A 110 13.50 2.88 -11.15
CA GLU A 110 13.06 1.84 -12.07
C GLU A 110 13.48 0.44 -11.55
N PRO A 111 12.68 -0.60 -11.82
CA PRO A 111 11.43 -0.61 -12.60
C PRO A 111 10.16 -0.25 -11.79
N ILE A 112 10.30 0.12 -10.52
CA ILE A 112 9.15 0.38 -9.64
C ILE A 112 8.37 1.60 -10.13
N HIS A 113 9.04 2.70 -10.45
CA HIS A 113 8.40 3.96 -10.80
C HIS A 113 7.47 3.85 -12.01
N SER A 114 7.98 3.33 -13.15
CA SER A 114 7.13 3.10 -14.33
C SER A 114 6.00 2.09 -14.06
N GLY A 115 6.27 1.04 -13.29
CA GLY A 115 5.24 0.06 -12.95
C GLY A 115 4.15 0.61 -12.02
N LEU A 116 4.45 1.54 -11.11
CA LEU A 116 3.45 2.24 -10.30
C LEU A 116 2.50 3.08 -11.17
N ILE A 117 3.04 3.78 -12.16
CA ILE A 117 2.24 4.57 -13.11
C ILE A 117 1.31 3.64 -13.91
N ALA A 118 1.84 2.57 -14.49
CA ALA A 118 1.05 1.60 -15.24
C ALA A 118 -0.02 0.91 -14.37
N TRP A 119 0.28 0.60 -13.11
CA TRP A 119 -0.69 0.03 -12.19
C TRP A 119 -1.80 1.02 -11.82
N SER A 120 -1.45 2.30 -11.63
CA SER A 120 -2.43 3.34 -11.34
C SER A 120 -3.48 3.51 -12.45
N GLU A 121 -3.08 3.33 -13.72
CA GLU A 121 -4.00 3.39 -14.86
C GLU A 121 -5.04 2.27 -14.81
N LYS A 122 -4.61 1.04 -14.53
CA LYS A 122 -5.51 -0.11 -14.35
C LYS A 122 -6.46 0.11 -13.18
N LEU A 123 -5.94 0.52 -12.03
CA LEU A 123 -6.75 0.77 -10.83
C LEU A 123 -7.79 1.88 -11.05
N LEU A 124 -7.47 2.91 -11.84
CA LEU A 124 -8.39 4.00 -12.13
C LEU A 124 -9.62 3.51 -12.90
N ALA A 125 -9.47 2.55 -13.81
CA ALA A 125 -10.58 1.92 -14.52
C ALA A 125 -11.54 1.17 -13.56
N GLU A 126 -11.02 0.69 -12.43
CA GLU A 126 -11.78 0.04 -11.34
C GLU A 126 -12.29 1.03 -10.29
N ARG A 127 -12.13 2.34 -10.49
CA ARG A 127 -12.41 3.41 -9.50
C ARG A 127 -11.62 3.25 -8.20
N ARG A 128 -10.42 2.67 -8.28
CA ARG A 128 -9.49 2.53 -7.17
C ARG A 128 -8.29 3.46 -7.38
N HIS A 129 -7.63 3.82 -6.29
CA HIS A 129 -6.46 4.69 -6.31
C HIS A 129 -5.27 4.03 -5.64
N LEU A 130 -4.08 4.41 -6.10
CA LEU A 130 -2.79 3.98 -5.58
C LEU A 130 -2.10 5.15 -4.89
N LEU A 131 -1.87 5.03 -3.59
CA LEU A 131 -1.15 6.03 -2.80
C LEU A 131 0.16 5.46 -2.30
N ILE A 132 1.23 6.23 -2.45
CA ILE A 132 2.54 5.96 -1.85
C ILE A 132 2.70 6.83 -0.61
N PHE A 133 3.05 6.20 0.50
CA PHE A 133 3.32 6.85 1.76
C PHE A 133 4.80 6.76 2.11
N VAL A 134 5.41 7.90 2.38
CA VAL A 134 6.76 8.00 2.95
C VAL A 134 6.62 8.68 4.32
N GLY A 135 6.67 7.87 5.38
CA GLY A 135 6.29 8.33 6.71
C GLY A 135 4.82 8.76 6.72
N GLY A 136 4.54 10.01 7.12
CA GLY A 136 3.18 10.56 7.12
C GLY A 136 2.77 11.26 5.83
N ASN A 137 3.63 11.33 4.81
CA ASN A 137 3.32 12.06 3.57
C ASN A 137 2.80 11.12 2.50
N ALA A 138 1.66 11.47 1.92
CA ALA A 138 1.02 10.76 0.82
C ALA A 138 1.32 11.42 -0.52
N THR A 139 1.53 10.58 -1.52
CA THR A 139 1.58 10.92 -2.94
C THR A 139 0.61 10.01 -3.67
N LEU A 140 -0.35 10.59 -4.40
CA LEU A 140 -1.23 9.85 -5.28
C LEU A 140 -0.48 9.52 -6.57
N ILE A 141 -0.49 8.27 -6.99
CA ILE A 141 0.09 7.87 -8.27
C ILE A 141 -1.01 7.94 -9.33
N MET A 142 -0.77 8.71 -10.39
CA MET A 142 -1.68 8.87 -11.53
C MET A 142 -0.97 8.50 -12.84
N PRO A 143 -1.71 8.23 -13.93
CA PRO A 143 -1.13 7.93 -15.24
C PRO A 143 -0.24 9.07 -15.80
N THR A 144 -0.54 10.31 -15.44
CA THR A 144 0.24 11.49 -15.84
C THR A 144 1.46 11.74 -14.96
N GLY A 145 1.59 11.00 -13.86
CA GLY A 145 2.70 11.06 -12.92
C GLY A 145 2.28 11.14 -11.46
N PRO A 146 3.25 11.19 -10.52
CA PRO A 146 2.97 11.32 -9.10
C PRO A 146 2.42 12.72 -8.74
N VAL A 147 1.32 12.76 -7.99
CA VAL A 147 0.65 13.97 -7.51
C VAL A 147 0.78 14.05 -5.99
N PRO A 148 1.66 14.93 -5.45
CA PRO A 148 1.83 15.07 -4.00
C PRO A 148 0.54 15.54 -3.32
N ILE A 149 0.12 14.85 -2.25
CA ILE A 149 -0.99 15.28 -1.38
C ILE A 149 -0.42 15.95 -0.11
N GLY A 150 0.71 15.46 0.39
CA GLY A 150 1.33 15.93 1.64
C GLY A 150 0.92 15.09 2.85
N PRO A 151 1.02 15.62 4.08
CA PRO A 151 0.75 14.86 5.30
C PRO A 151 -0.67 14.29 5.31
N MET A 152 -0.85 13.00 5.56
CA MET A 152 -2.16 12.34 5.54
C MET A 152 -2.21 11.20 6.55
N SER A 153 -3.33 11.10 7.27
CA SER A 153 -3.66 9.97 8.13
C SER A 153 -4.59 8.99 7.42
N PRO A 154 -4.69 7.72 7.88
CA PRO A 154 -5.67 6.77 7.34
C PRO A 154 -7.14 7.21 7.47
N ALA A 155 -7.44 8.17 8.34
CA ALA A 155 -8.79 8.70 8.51
C ALA A 155 -9.12 9.80 7.49
N ASP A 156 -8.12 10.42 6.89
CA ASP A 156 -8.32 11.52 5.93
C ASP A 156 -8.84 10.98 4.59
N GLY A 157 -9.64 11.80 3.91
CA GLY A 157 -9.98 11.63 2.50
C GLY A 157 -9.10 12.50 1.61
N PHE A 158 -9.39 12.49 0.31
CA PHE A 158 -8.83 13.41 -0.66
C PHE A 158 -9.81 13.64 -1.81
N ILE A 159 -9.69 14.80 -2.46
CA ILE A 159 -10.39 15.14 -3.69
C ILE A 159 -9.38 15.12 -4.83
N ILE A 160 -9.74 14.49 -5.95
CA ILE A 160 -9.02 14.59 -7.20
C ILE A 160 -9.79 15.54 -8.12
N ARG A 161 -9.10 16.50 -8.73
CA ARG A 161 -9.66 17.32 -9.82
C ARG A 161 -8.83 17.10 -11.06
N GLU A 162 -9.52 16.78 -12.14
CA GLU A 162 -8.94 16.76 -13.47
C GLU A 162 -8.65 18.20 -13.92
N THR A 163 -7.49 18.40 -14.52
CA THR A 163 -7.03 19.67 -15.08
C THR A 163 -6.52 19.44 -16.50
N PHE A 164 -6.39 20.52 -17.26
CA PHE A 164 -5.86 20.48 -18.61
C PHE A 164 -4.75 21.52 -18.72
N THR A 165 -3.58 21.08 -19.17
CA THR A 165 -2.39 21.92 -19.37
C THR A 165 -2.00 21.90 -20.85
N ALA A 166 -0.94 22.63 -21.23
CA ALA A 166 -0.37 22.56 -22.57
C ALA A 166 0.10 21.13 -22.96
N LYS A 167 0.31 20.24 -21.98
CA LYS A 167 0.68 18.82 -22.21
C LYS A 167 -0.53 17.89 -22.27
N GLY A 168 -1.74 18.43 -22.19
CA GLY A 168 -2.99 17.66 -22.18
C GLY A 168 -3.55 17.47 -20.76
N LYS A 169 -4.23 16.34 -20.56
CA LYS A 169 -4.89 15.98 -19.31
C LYS A 169 -3.89 15.87 -18.15
N ASP A 170 -4.26 16.38 -16.99
CA ASP A 170 -3.48 16.28 -15.75
C ASP A 170 -4.41 16.23 -14.52
N TYR A 171 -3.83 16.12 -13.32
CA TYR A 171 -4.59 16.01 -12.07
C TYR A 171 -3.98 16.82 -10.94
N ILE A 172 -4.87 17.37 -10.10
CA ILE A 172 -4.50 17.89 -8.78
C ILE A 172 -5.22 17.07 -7.70
N ALA A 173 -4.53 16.82 -6.59
CA ALA A 173 -5.10 16.12 -5.45
C ALA A 173 -5.02 17.01 -4.20
N THR A 174 -6.08 17.03 -3.40
CA THR A 174 -6.15 17.84 -2.18
C THR A 174 -6.70 17.00 -1.05
N ARG A 175 -5.97 16.95 0.08
CA ARG A 175 -6.40 16.25 1.29
C ARG A 175 -7.70 16.85 1.85
N VAL A 176 -8.58 15.99 2.33
CA VAL A 176 -9.77 16.34 3.11
C VAL A 176 -9.60 15.73 4.51
N PRO A 177 -9.33 16.53 5.56
CA PRO A 177 -9.18 16.00 6.91
C PRO A 177 -10.43 15.27 7.41
N SER A 178 -10.25 14.20 8.18
CA SER A 178 -11.36 13.53 8.84
C SER A 178 -12.08 14.47 9.82
N GLY A 179 -13.39 14.66 9.70
CA GLY A 179 -14.20 15.43 10.66
C GLY A 179 -14.87 16.71 10.14
N ARG A 180 -15.10 16.82 8.83
CA ARG A 180 -16.13 17.71 8.26
C ARG A 180 -17.36 16.93 7.86
#